data_AF-A0AA43UIG3-F1
#
_entry.id   AF-A0AA43UIG3-F1
#
_cell.length_a   1.000
_cell.length_b   1.000
_cell.length_c   1.000
_cell.angle_alpha   90.00
_cell.angle_beta   90.00
_cell.angle_gamma   90.00
#
_symmetry.space_group_name_H-M   'P 1'
#
loop_
_entity.id
_entity.type
_entity.pdbx_description
1 polymer ?
#
loop_
_entity_poly.entity_id
_entity_poly.type
_entity_poly.pdbx_seq_one_letter_code
_entity_poly.pdbx_strand_id
1 'polypeptide(L)'
;MKIRILVGMEVDSRTFQLIEESQITNLSIAEYKKQLQKDLITEMNNSKNTHKVEKGIRQFVEWLQNGKLEIKGYKERETHSKLYIMTFNEDERDPGRVITGSSNFTQPGLEKNLEFNVELQRPEDYEFASEKFEELWERSEPLSEDFVNTLTKKTWIKYNITPYELYLKFGFDLQSYVVTVFPIKVEL
;
A
#
# COMPACT_ATOMS: atom_id res chain seq x y z
N MET A 1 12.19 14.54 2.45
CA MET A 1 11.08 13.90 3.17
C MET A 1 10.93 12.47 2.68
N LYS A 2 10.98 11.50 3.59
CA LYS A 2 10.87 10.06 3.33
C LYS A 2 9.67 9.51 4.08
N ILE A 3 8.91 8.61 3.47
CA ILE A 3 7.70 8.01 4.06
C ILE A 3 7.97 6.53 4.27
N ARG A 4 7.66 6.01 5.45
CA ARG A 4 7.76 4.60 5.80
C ARG A 4 6.43 4.10 6.32
N ILE A 5 5.96 2.98 5.78
CA ILE A 5 4.69 2.36 6.16
C ILE A 5 5.01 0.96 6.68
N LEU A 6 4.61 0.71 7.92
CA LEU A 6 4.67 -0.61 8.52
C LEU A 6 3.27 -1.21 8.56
N VAL A 7 3.11 -2.40 7.99
CA VAL A 7 1.83 -3.12 7.96
C VAL A 7 1.94 -4.44 8.73
N GLY A 8 0.88 -4.79 9.47
CA GLY A 8 0.77 -6.10 10.10
C GLY A 8 0.49 -7.19 9.06
N MET A 9 1.24 -8.28 9.12
CA MET A 9 0.97 -9.48 8.34
C MET A 9 0.03 -10.38 9.14
N GLU A 10 -1.28 -10.15 9.05
CA GLU A 10 -2.27 -11.06 9.65
C GLU A 10 -2.25 -12.39 8.89
N VAL A 11 -1.46 -13.34 9.39
CA VAL A 11 -1.53 -14.75 8.98
C VAL A 11 -2.38 -15.47 10.02
N ASP A 12 -3.30 -16.33 9.59
CA ASP A 12 -4.23 -17.04 10.49
C ASP A 12 -3.50 -17.66 11.70
N SER A 13 -4.04 -17.45 12.90
CA SER A 13 -3.55 -17.97 14.20
C SER A 13 -3.00 -19.39 14.12
N ARG A 14 -3.81 -20.25 13.48
CA ARG A 14 -3.62 -21.70 13.52
C ARG A 14 -2.46 -22.09 12.64
N THR A 15 -2.29 -21.36 11.53
CA THR A 15 -1.18 -21.50 10.61
C THR A 15 0.11 -21.02 11.26
N PHE A 16 0.09 -19.88 11.97
CA PHE A 16 1.30 -19.35 12.62
C PHE A 16 1.86 -20.24 13.75
N GLN A 17 1.00 -20.74 14.66
CA GLN A 17 1.44 -21.59 15.78
C GLN A 17 2.09 -22.91 15.33
N LEU A 18 1.53 -23.55 14.29
CA LEU A 18 2.11 -24.78 13.73
C LEU A 18 3.46 -24.54 13.01
N ILE A 19 3.71 -23.28 12.62
CA ILE A 19 4.86 -22.86 11.79
C ILE A 19 6.06 -22.41 12.64
N GLU A 20 5.80 -21.79 13.79
CA GLU A 20 6.84 -21.33 14.72
C GLU A 20 7.64 -22.51 15.32
N GLU A 21 6.97 -23.64 15.56
CA GLU A 21 7.61 -24.86 16.09
C GLU A 21 8.50 -25.60 15.06
N SER A 22 8.46 -25.24 13.77
CA SER A 22 8.97 -26.10 12.68
C SER A 22 9.95 -25.45 11.69
N GLN A 23 10.47 -24.24 11.94
CA GLN A 23 11.31 -23.47 10.99
C GLN A 23 10.60 -23.12 9.66
N ILE A 24 9.26 -23.15 9.61
CA ILE A 24 8.42 -22.91 8.40
C ILE A 24 8.21 -21.39 8.16
N THR A 25 9.07 -20.52 8.69
CA THR A 25 8.87 -19.05 8.70
C THR A 25 8.94 -18.39 7.31
N ASN A 26 9.59 -19.03 6.35
CA ASN A 26 9.69 -18.55 4.96
C ASN A 26 8.45 -18.86 4.12
N LEU A 27 7.76 -19.97 4.43
CA LEU A 27 6.55 -20.37 3.70
C LEU A 27 5.39 -19.42 4.03
N SER A 28 5.25 -18.97 5.28
CA SER A 28 4.22 -18.00 5.66
C SER A 28 4.40 -16.62 5.03
N ILE A 29 5.64 -16.15 4.83
CA ILE A 29 5.90 -14.90 4.08
C ILE A 29 5.47 -15.05 2.63
N ALA A 30 5.87 -16.13 1.99
CA ALA A 30 5.56 -16.36 0.58
C ALA A 30 4.04 -16.45 0.35
N GLU A 31 3.33 -17.11 1.25
CA GLU A 31 1.87 -17.18 1.27
C GLU A 31 1.23 -15.80 1.46
N TYR A 32 1.72 -15.01 2.43
CA TYR A 32 1.26 -13.63 2.61
C TYR A 32 1.49 -12.78 1.37
N LYS A 33 2.68 -12.81 0.78
CA LYS A 33 3.00 -12.04 -0.44
C LYS A 33 2.11 -12.44 -1.61
N LYS A 34 1.78 -13.73 -1.72
CA LYS A 34 0.83 -14.25 -2.73
C LYS A 34 -0.58 -13.73 -2.49
N GLN A 35 -1.03 -13.70 -1.23
CA GLN A 35 -2.34 -13.19 -0.85
C GLN A 35 -2.42 -11.67 -1.08
N LEU A 36 -1.43 -10.91 -0.61
CA LEU A 36 -1.26 -9.48 -0.86
C LEU A 36 -1.37 -9.15 -2.36
N GLN A 37 -0.66 -9.92 -3.20
CA GLN A 37 -0.74 -9.75 -4.64
C GLN A 37 -2.16 -9.94 -5.19
N LYS A 38 -2.87 -10.96 -4.73
CA LYS A 38 -4.24 -11.23 -5.14
C LYS A 38 -5.16 -10.07 -4.75
N ASP A 39 -5.02 -9.59 -3.51
CA ASP A 39 -5.83 -8.50 -2.98
C ASP A 39 -5.58 -7.19 -3.74
N LEU A 40 -4.32 -6.85 -4.02
CA LEU A 40 -3.97 -5.70 -4.85
C LEU A 40 -4.57 -5.77 -6.25
N ILE A 41 -4.55 -6.94 -6.91
CA ILE A 41 -5.17 -7.12 -8.23
C ILE A 41 -6.68 -6.93 -8.13
N THR A 42 -7.32 -7.48 -7.11
CA THR A 42 -8.77 -7.35 -6.89
C THR A 42 -9.16 -5.90 -6.62
N GLU A 43 -8.45 -5.18 -5.75
CA GLU A 43 -8.70 -3.76 -5.49
C GLU A 43 -8.55 -2.92 -6.76
N MET A 44 -7.50 -3.18 -7.53
CA MET A 44 -7.24 -2.49 -8.79
C MET A 44 -8.34 -2.71 -9.81
N ASN A 45 -8.86 -3.93 -9.94
CA ASN A 45 -9.96 -4.25 -10.87
C ASN A 45 -11.29 -3.64 -10.42
N ASN A 46 -11.50 -3.47 -9.11
CA ASN A 46 -12.70 -2.85 -8.56
C ASN A 46 -12.61 -1.31 -8.48
N SER A 47 -11.42 -0.74 -8.68
CA SER A 47 -11.21 0.69 -8.63
C SER A 47 -11.86 1.43 -9.80
N LYS A 48 -12.26 2.69 -9.59
CA LYS A 48 -12.80 3.53 -10.66
C LYS A 48 -11.70 3.84 -11.68
N ASN A 49 -11.94 3.48 -12.95
CA ASN A 49 -11.05 3.81 -14.05
C ASN A 49 -11.16 5.31 -14.41
N THR A 50 -10.48 6.15 -13.62
CA THR A 50 -10.43 7.60 -13.82
C THR A 50 -8.98 8.07 -13.90
N HIS A 51 -8.74 9.13 -14.66
CA HIS A 51 -7.40 9.73 -14.78
C HIS A 51 -6.78 10.10 -13.41
N LYS A 52 -7.61 10.52 -12.44
CA LYS A 52 -7.15 10.84 -11.08
C LYS A 52 -6.60 9.61 -10.34
N VAL A 53 -7.30 8.48 -10.43
CA VAL A 53 -6.89 7.20 -9.81
C VAL A 53 -5.62 6.69 -10.47
N GLU A 54 -5.58 6.67 -11.80
CA GLU A 54 -4.38 6.25 -12.54
C GLU A 54 -3.16 7.09 -12.16
N LYS A 55 -3.28 8.42 -12.18
CA LYS A 55 -2.19 9.32 -11.80
C LYS A 55 -1.70 9.06 -10.37
N GLY A 56 -2.63 8.84 -9.44
CA GLY A 56 -2.30 8.51 -8.05
C GLY A 56 -1.49 7.22 -7.92
N ILE A 57 -1.91 6.15 -8.62
CA ILE A 57 -1.20 4.87 -8.59
C ILE A 57 0.18 4.97 -9.24
N ARG A 58 0.30 5.69 -10.36
CA ARG A 58 1.60 5.94 -11.01
C ARG A 58 2.55 6.69 -10.08
N GLN A 59 2.04 7.72 -9.39
CA GLN A 59 2.84 8.47 -8.42
C GLN A 59 3.28 7.60 -7.24
N PHE A 60 2.38 6.73 -6.76
CA PHE A 60 2.66 5.78 -5.68
C PHE A 60 3.78 4.80 -6.08
N VAL A 61 3.70 4.23 -7.28
CA VAL A 61 4.75 3.34 -7.83
C VAL A 61 6.08 4.10 -7.96
N GLU A 62 6.06 5.32 -8.47
CA GLU A 62 7.26 6.15 -8.60
C GLU A 62 7.94 6.39 -7.24
N TRP A 63 7.16 6.71 -6.20
CA TRP A 63 7.69 6.92 -4.85
C TRP A 63 8.28 5.65 -4.24
N LEU A 64 7.71 4.48 -4.54
CA LEU A 64 8.31 3.20 -4.13
C LEU A 64 9.63 2.96 -4.85
N GLN A 65 9.70 3.23 -6.16
CA GLN A 65 10.88 2.98 -6.98
C GLN A 65 12.05 3.91 -6.66
N ASN A 66 11.78 5.17 -6.32
CA ASN A 66 12.81 6.15 -5.99
C ASN A 66 13.16 6.21 -4.49
N GLY A 67 12.58 5.32 -3.67
CA GLY A 67 12.85 5.24 -2.23
C GLY A 67 12.25 6.36 -1.38
N LYS A 68 11.41 7.23 -1.96
CA LYS A 68 10.64 8.23 -1.21
C LYS A 68 9.59 7.57 -0.32
N LEU A 69 9.08 6.41 -0.71
CA LEU A 69 8.14 5.57 0.05
C LEU A 69 8.73 4.17 0.23
N GLU A 70 8.71 3.66 1.46
CA GLU A 70 9.07 2.28 1.78
C GLU A 70 7.95 1.59 2.55
N ILE A 71 7.71 0.31 2.22
CA ILE A 71 6.68 -0.50 2.87
C ILE A 71 7.33 -1.78 3.37
N LYS A 72 7.11 -2.10 4.65
CA LYS A 72 7.51 -3.35 5.27
C LYS A 72 6.35 -4.02 6.02
N GLY A 73 6.37 -5.35 6.06
CA GLY A 73 5.43 -6.19 6.77
C GLY A 73 6.03 -6.74 8.06
N TYR A 74 5.33 -6.55 9.18
CA TYR A 74 5.72 -7.10 10.49
C TYR A 74 4.87 -8.33 10.84
N LYS A 75 5.52 -9.37 11.34
CA LYS A 75 4.91 -10.66 11.69
C LYS A 75 4.57 -10.72 13.18
N GLU A 76 3.55 -9.98 13.63
CA GLU A 76 3.04 -10.20 14.99
C GLU A 76 1.60 -9.72 15.14
N ARG A 77 0.96 -10.25 16.18
CA ARG A 77 -0.41 -9.97 16.57
C ARG A 77 -0.49 -8.68 17.38
N GLU A 78 -1.52 -7.92 17.05
CA GLU A 78 -2.22 -7.00 17.95
C GLU A 78 -1.51 -5.69 18.27
N THR A 79 -1.66 -4.73 17.36
CA THR A 79 -2.17 -3.41 17.76
C THR A 79 -3.19 -2.93 16.74
N HIS A 80 -4.48 -2.90 17.12
CA HIS A 80 -5.55 -2.36 16.26
C HIS A 80 -5.52 -0.83 16.12
N SER A 81 -4.68 -0.16 16.91
CA SER A 81 -4.43 1.27 16.84
C SER A 81 -3.49 1.60 15.68
N LYS A 82 -3.86 2.59 14.88
CA LYS A 82 -2.98 3.15 13.86
C LYS A 82 -2.15 4.25 14.49
N LEU A 83 -0.89 4.31 14.10
CA LEU A 83 0.08 5.26 14.62
C LEU A 83 0.69 6.02 13.45
N TYR A 84 0.65 7.34 13.52
CA TYR A 84 1.24 8.23 12.54
C TYR A 84 2.26 9.12 13.22
N ILE A 85 3.53 8.95 12.85
CA ILE A 85 4.65 9.67 13.43
C ILE A 85 5.14 10.68 12.39
N MET A 86 5.13 11.96 12.75
CA MET A 86 5.63 13.05 11.91
C MET A 86 6.89 13.58 12.56
N THR A 87 8.02 13.51 11.85
CA THR A 87 9.29 14.07 12.30
C THR A 87 9.47 15.45 11.67
N PHE A 88 9.80 16.44 12.48
CA PHE A 88 10.06 17.81 12.01
C PHE A 88 11.52 17.98 11.60
N ASN A 89 11.82 19.12 10.96
CA ASN A 89 13.21 19.43 10.61
C ASN A 89 14.01 19.79 11.88
N GLU A 90 15.33 19.58 11.85
CA GLU A 90 16.23 19.84 12.98
C GLU A 90 16.21 21.31 13.47
N ASP A 91 15.78 22.23 12.61
CA ASP A 91 15.65 23.66 12.94
C ASP A 91 14.39 23.99 13.76
N GLU A 92 13.47 23.03 13.94
CA GLU A 92 12.27 23.23 14.75
C GLU A 92 12.53 22.96 16.24
N ARG A 93 11.77 23.65 17.09
CA ARG A 93 11.90 23.57 18.56
C ARG A 93 11.48 22.22 19.14
N ASP A 94 10.88 21.37 18.33
CA ASP A 94 10.17 20.17 18.71
C ASP A 94 10.49 19.05 17.72
N PRO A 95 10.82 17.82 18.18
CA PRO A 95 11.26 16.77 17.28
C PRO A 95 10.15 16.20 16.39
N GLY A 96 8.88 16.32 16.79
CA GLY A 96 7.78 15.78 15.99
C GLY A 96 6.45 15.60 16.72
N ARG A 97 5.50 14.98 16.03
CA ARG A 97 4.13 14.72 16.53
C ARG A 97 3.76 13.27 16.31
N VAL A 98 2.90 12.76 17.19
CA VAL A 98 2.32 11.44 17.07
C VAL A 98 0.81 11.56 17.06
N ILE A 99 0.16 10.94 16.07
CA ILE A 99 -1.29 10.83 16.00
C ILE A 99 -1.64 9.36 16.12
N THR A 100 -2.57 9.03 17.02
CA THR A 100 -3.11 7.68 17.15
C THR A 100 -4.63 7.67 17.18
N GLY A 101 -5.22 6.61 16.64
CA GLY A 101 -6.67 6.43 16.62
C GLY A 101 -7.07 5.12 15.93
N SER A 102 -8.39 4.90 15.82
CA SER A 102 -8.94 3.77 15.09
C SER A 102 -9.01 4.01 13.56
N SER A 103 -8.90 5.27 13.12
CA SER A 103 -9.13 5.72 11.74
C SER A 103 -8.12 5.22 10.71
N ASN A 104 -8.58 4.49 9.70
CA ASN A 104 -7.81 4.29 8.46
C ASN A 104 -7.69 5.61 7.69
N PHE A 105 -6.56 5.86 7.01
CA PHE A 105 -6.41 6.92 5.98
C PHE A 105 -7.25 6.62 4.73
N THR A 106 -8.57 6.52 4.90
CA THR A 106 -9.56 6.39 3.82
C THR A 106 -10.34 7.70 3.73
N GLN A 107 -10.91 7.99 2.56
CA GLN A 107 -11.75 9.18 2.40
C GLN A 107 -12.86 9.28 3.46
N PRO A 108 -13.59 8.19 3.81
CA PRO A 108 -14.53 8.22 4.93
C PRO A 108 -13.87 8.44 6.30
N GLY A 109 -12.67 7.90 6.57
CA GLY A 109 -11.96 8.12 7.84
C GLY A 109 -11.42 9.55 8.02
N LEU A 110 -11.22 10.28 6.91
CA LEU A 110 -10.83 11.70 6.93
C LEU A 110 -12.03 12.66 6.91
N GLU A 111 -13.15 12.26 6.28
CA GLU A 111 -14.32 13.12 6.09
C GLU A 111 -15.44 12.86 7.12
N LYS A 112 -15.54 11.67 7.73
CA LYS A 112 -16.61 11.32 8.67
C LYS A 112 -16.15 11.36 10.13
N ASN A 113 -16.69 12.34 10.86
CA ASN A 113 -16.50 12.71 12.27
C ASN A 113 -16.89 11.67 13.35
N LEU A 114 -16.71 10.36 13.15
CA LEU A 114 -17.09 9.35 14.16
C LEU A 114 -15.92 8.65 14.85
N GLU A 115 -14.68 8.98 14.51
CA GLU A 115 -13.50 8.31 15.05
C GLU A 115 -12.67 9.23 15.95
N PHE A 116 -12.27 8.70 17.11
CA PHE A 116 -11.46 9.43 18.08
C PHE A 116 -9.98 9.33 17.69
N ASN A 117 -9.43 10.45 17.24
CA ASN A 117 -7.99 10.61 17.04
C ASN A 117 -7.42 11.45 18.19
N VAL A 118 -6.26 11.03 18.70
CA VAL A 118 -5.51 11.73 19.74
C VAL A 118 -4.19 12.17 19.14
N GLU A 119 -3.88 13.46 19.27
CA GLU A 119 -2.57 14.01 18.96
C GLU A 119 -1.74 14.10 20.25
N LEU A 120 -0.56 13.51 20.23
CA LEU A 120 0.46 13.62 21.27
C LEU A 120 1.51 14.63 20.80
N GLN A 121 1.69 15.68 21.60
CA GLN A 121 2.54 16.83 21.27
C GLN A 121 3.83 16.87 22.08
N ARG A 122 4.02 15.96 23.03
CA ARG A 122 5.20 15.99 23.89
C ARG A 122 6.39 15.32 23.17
N PRO A 123 7.60 15.89 23.27
CA PRO A 123 8.81 15.28 22.70
C PRO A 123 9.00 13.82 23.14
N GLU A 124 8.70 13.50 24.40
CA GLU A 124 8.86 12.15 24.95
C GLU A 124 7.90 11.13 24.30
N ASP A 125 6.69 11.56 23.93
CA ASP A 125 5.72 10.72 23.22
C ASP A 125 6.21 10.42 21.80
N TYR A 126 6.83 11.42 21.15
CA TYR A 126 7.47 11.26 19.84
C TYR A 126 8.66 10.30 19.91
N GLU A 127 9.57 10.48 20.86
CA GLU A 127 10.76 9.64 21.02
C GLU A 127 10.36 8.18 21.24
N PHE A 128 9.45 7.93 22.18
CA PHE A 128 8.95 6.58 22.45
C PHE A 128 8.32 5.94 21.21
N ALA A 129 7.46 6.66 20.50
CA ALA A 129 6.81 6.14 19.30
C ALA A 129 7.81 5.87 18.17
N SER A 130 8.79 6.77 17.99
CA SER A 130 9.83 6.66 16.98
C SER A 130 10.75 5.47 17.24
N GLU A 131 11.24 5.30 18.49
CA GLU A 131 12.05 4.16 18.88
C GLU A 131 11.31 2.84 18.68
N LYS A 132 10.04 2.78 19.09
CA LYS A 132 9.21 1.59 18.87
C LYS A 132 8.99 1.30 17.39
N PHE A 133 8.81 2.33 16.58
CA PHE A 133 8.71 2.16 15.13
C PHE A 133 9.99 1.57 14.54
N GLU A 134 11.17 2.08 14.90
CA GLU A 134 12.45 1.55 14.41
C GLU A 134 12.68 0.10 14.85
N GLU A 135 12.39 -0.24 16.11
CA GLU A 135 12.50 -1.60 16.64
C GLU A 135 11.69 -2.60 15.79
N LEU A 136 10.44 -2.24 15.46
CA LEU A 136 9.58 -3.08 14.63
C LEU A 136 10.04 -3.08 13.16
N TRP A 137 10.49 -1.92 12.65
CA TRP A 137 10.94 -1.76 11.28
C TRP A 137 12.17 -2.62 10.94
N GLU A 138 13.10 -2.75 11.88
CA GLU A 138 14.29 -3.62 11.74
C GLU A 138 13.91 -5.10 11.66
N ARG A 139 12.87 -5.51 12.38
CA ARG A 139 12.36 -6.89 12.42
C ARG A 139 11.37 -7.21 11.31
N SER A 140 11.10 -6.26 10.41
CA SER A 140 10.07 -6.39 9.37
C SER A 140 10.64 -6.72 7.99
N GLU A 141 9.82 -7.40 7.20
CA GLU A 141 10.16 -7.86 5.85
C GLU A 141 9.83 -6.80 4.79
N PRO A 142 10.72 -6.52 3.82
CA PRO A 142 10.43 -5.58 2.75
C PRO A 142 9.31 -6.07 1.82
N LEU A 143 8.38 -5.16 1.51
CA LEU A 143 7.25 -5.40 0.61
C LEU A 143 7.19 -4.43 -0.58
N SER A 144 7.96 -3.33 -0.59
CA SER A 144 7.92 -2.32 -1.67
C SER A 144 8.03 -2.92 -3.08
N GLU A 145 8.94 -3.88 -3.28
CA GLU A 145 9.13 -4.51 -4.59
C GLU A 145 7.94 -5.38 -5.00
N ASP A 146 7.29 -6.06 -4.05
CA ASP A 146 6.10 -6.87 -4.30
C ASP A 146 4.92 -6.00 -4.77
N PHE A 147 4.77 -4.80 -4.18
CA PHE A 147 3.80 -3.80 -4.62
C PHE A 147 4.11 -3.30 -6.04
N VAL A 148 5.34 -2.85 -6.29
CA VAL A 148 5.76 -2.36 -7.61
C VAL A 148 5.55 -3.44 -8.68
N ASN A 149 6.04 -4.66 -8.44
CA ASN A 149 5.91 -5.77 -9.38
C ASN A 149 4.44 -6.10 -9.66
N THR A 150 3.60 -6.16 -8.64
CA THR A 150 2.17 -6.47 -8.82
C THR A 150 1.46 -5.36 -9.60
N LEU A 151 1.60 -4.10 -9.17
CA LEU A 151 0.93 -2.97 -9.80
C LEU A 151 1.39 -2.78 -11.27
N THR A 152 2.68 -2.90 -11.55
CA THR A 152 3.21 -2.64 -12.90
C THR A 152 3.06 -3.80 -13.87
N LYS A 153 3.05 -5.06 -13.41
CA LYS A 153 3.05 -6.24 -14.30
C LYS A 153 1.71 -6.97 -14.36
N LYS A 154 0.90 -6.89 -13.30
CA LYS A 154 -0.31 -7.72 -13.15
C LYS A 154 -1.62 -6.95 -13.10
N THR A 155 -1.59 -5.63 -13.28
CA THR A 155 -2.79 -4.79 -13.29
C THR A 155 -2.91 -4.01 -14.59
N TRP A 156 -4.03 -3.29 -14.76
CA TRP A 156 -4.30 -2.48 -15.95
C TRP A 156 -3.42 -1.21 -16.08
N ILE A 157 -2.59 -0.90 -15.08
CA ILE A 157 -1.67 0.26 -15.05
C ILE A 157 -0.34 0.00 -15.80
N LYS A 158 -0.17 -1.18 -16.41
CA LYS A 158 1.03 -1.56 -17.18
C LYS A 158 1.62 -0.38 -17.97
N TYR A 159 2.90 -0.10 -17.73
CA TYR A 159 3.62 1.01 -18.37
C TYR A 159 3.84 0.77 -19.88
N ASN A 160 3.86 -0.49 -20.31
CA ASN A 160 4.00 -0.88 -21.72
C ASN A 160 2.79 -1.69 -22.18
N ILE A 161 1.66 -1.02 -22.43
CA ILE A 161 0.56 -1.64 -23.19
C ILE A 161 1.00 -1.67 -24.65
N THR A 162 1.16 -2.86 -25.22
CA THR A 162 1.44 -3.00 -26.65
C THR A 162 0.24 -2.54 -27.49
N PRO A 163 0.44 -2.09 -28.75
CA PRO A 163 -0.68 -1.75 -29.64
C PRO A 163 -1.71 -2.88 -29.78
N TYR A 164 -1.26 -4.13 -29.71
CA TYR A 164 -2.13 -5.32 -29.74
C TYR A 164 -2.96 -5.47 -28.45
N GLU A 165 -2.34 -5.33 -27.27
CA GLU A 165 -3.07 -5.35 -25.99
C GLU A 165 -4.07 -4.18 -25.89
N LEU A 166 -3.70 -3.02 -26.45
CA LEU A 166 -4.57 -1.86 -26.53
C LEU A 166 -5.78 -2.15 -27.44
N TYR A 167 -5.56 -2.78 -28.59
CA TYR A 167 -6.62 -3.22 -29.49
C TYR A 167 -7.59 -4.19 -28.81
N LEU A 168 -7.09 -5.21 -28.10
CA LEU A 168 -7.93 -6.17 -27.38
C LEU A 168 -8.74 -5.49 -26.27
N LYS A 169 -8.13 -4.54 -25.53
CA LYS A 169 -8.84 -3.76 -24.51
C LYS A 169 -9.97 -2.94 -25.10
N PHE A 170 -9.71 -2.21 -26.19
CA PHE A 170 -10.77 -1.48 -26.90
C PHE A 170 -11.84 -2.41 -27.44
N GLY A 171 -11.49 -3.57 -28.00
CA GLY A 171 -12.46 -4.54 -28.50
C GLY A 171 -13.38 -5.10 -27.40
N PHE A 172 -12.84 -5.35 -26.21
CA PHE A 172 -13.62 -5.79 -25.05
C PHE A 172 -14.52 -4.68 -24.49
N ASP A 173 -13.98 -3.46 -24.34
CA ASP A 173 -14.74 -2.30 -23.86
C ASP A 173 -15.85 -1.91 -24.86
N LEU A 174 -15.61 -2.04 -26.17
CA LEU A 174 -16.61 -1.80 -27.22
C LEU A 174 -17.73 -2.85 -27.25
N GLN A 175 -17.48 -4.10 -26.85
CA GLN A 175 -18.58 -5.08 -26.69
C GLN A 175 -19.50 -4.73 -25.51
N SER A 176 -19.00 -3.96 -24.52
CA SER A 176 -19.79 -3.48 -23.39
C SER A 176 -20.60 -2.20 -23.68
N TYR A 177 -20.26 -1.47 -24.75
CA TYR A 177 -20.98 -0.28 -25.22
C TYR A 177 -21.50 -0.52 -26.65
N VAL A 178 -22.78 -0.86 -26.79
CA VAL A 178 -23.44 -0.82 -28.11
C VAL A 178 -23.61 0.64 -28.53
N VAL A 179 -22.57 1.25 -29.11
CA VAL A 179 -22.67 2.54 -29.82
C VAL A 179 -21.71 2.54 -31.01
N THR A 180 -22.27 2.88 -32.17
CA THR A 180 -21.68 2.98 -33.51
C THR A 180 -20.20 3.41 -33.54
N VAL A 181 -19.32 2.52 -33.98
CA VAL A 181 -17.88 2.78 -34.13
C VAL A 181 -17.61 3.40 -35.51
N PHE A 182 -17.09 4.62 -35.54
CA PHE A 182 -16.44 5.19 -36.74
C PHE A 182 -15.05 4.55 -36.94
N PRO A 183 -14.58 4.36 -38.19
CA PRO A 183 -13.31 3.69 -38.45
C PRO A 183 -12.12 4.47 -37.88
N ILE A 184 -11.31 3.81 -37.06
CA ILE A 184 -10.01 4.31 -36.59
C ILE A 184 -8.93 3.72 -37.49
N LYS A 185 -8.11 4.59 -38.09
CA LYS A 185 -6.92 4.21 -38.86
C LYS A 185 -5.70 4.32 -37.95
N VAL A 186 -4.96 3.23 -37.78
CA VAL A 186 -3.65 3.22 -37.11
C VAL A 186 -2.59 2.91 -38.15
N GLU A 187 -1.64 3.82 -38.36
CA GLU A 187 -0.45 3.58 -39.18
C GLU A 187 0.75 3.32 -38.26
N LEU A 188 1.62 2.39 -38.67
CA LEU A 188 2.81 1.95 -37.95
C LEU A 188 3.97 2.93 -38.11
#